data_AF-A0A2A6RJU5-F1
#
_entry.id   AF-A0A2A6RJU5-F1
#
_cell.length_a   1.000
_cell.length_b   1.000
_cell.length_c   1.000
_cell.angle_alpha   90.00
_cell.angle_beta   90.00
_cell.angle_gamma   90.00
#
_symmetry.space_group_name_H-M   'P 1'
#
loop_
_entity.id
_entity.type
_entity.pdbx_description
1 polymer ?
#
loop_
_entity_poly.entity_id
_entity_poly.type
_entity_poly.pdbx_seq_one_letter_code
_entity_poly.pdbx_strand_id
1 'polypeptide(L)'
;MDQAYQPKRWFFVLIFFGLLGLGIYIWRSSTPQVRATELLAPAVVVPAQMSLGTWSPFATMTGQIAEATSAPAVVSWGAGRLDLFVRGRNGELFQNYREAGQWSGWQVPPAFRGVVLRSAPTCASWGSQRISCVALIEDDRAVWHFYYDGQAWARESLGGDAWSAPTIVSPQPDQVAVFVAGAGGRLYGRGWVPGRWSEWIDFGGELRSAPACAAYRGDQVIHCFVTNTQRSISRQAILIDGERLSGSGYVTLAMHEANGNSLMMASAPAALAIGPNRIAILALNDAQKLFQTTWAGRDNVTWQPANENLPLATIPSCTSTTPGRTDCFARASDSPMLNAFGDMLQTSGTVR
;
A
#
# COMPACT_ATOMS: atom_id res chain seq x y z
N MET A 1 -31.96 46.69 46.20
CA MET A 1 -32.45 45.42 45.62
C MET A 1 -31.45 44.99 44.56
N ASP A 2 -31.33 43.68 44.37
CA ASP A 2 -30.28 42.92 43.67
C ASP A 2 -28.94 42.73 44.41
N GLN A 3 -28.93 41.71 45.27
CA GLN A 3 -27.75 40.88 45.54
C GLN A 3 -28.04 39.43 45.15
N ALA A 4 -27.08 38.82 44.46
CA ALA A 4 -27.12 37.45 43.97
C ALA A 4 -27.08 36.41 45.11
N TYR A 5 -27.90 35.36 44.99
CA TYR A 5 -27.82 34.17 45.81
C TYR A 5 -27.99 32.89 44.97
N GLN A 6 -27.04 31.96 45.13
CA GLN A 6 -26.97 30.66 44.47
C GLN A 6 -27.80 29.60 45.23
N PRO A 7 -28.46 28.65 44.55
CA PRO A 7 -28.80 27.38 45.18
C PRO A 7 -28.22 26.15 44.46
N LYS A 8 -27.31 25.50 45.19
CA LYS A 8 -27.13 24.06 45.49
C LYS A 8 -27.27 23.02 44.35
N ARG A 9 -26.15 22.36 44.07
CA ARG A 9 -26.03 21.10 43.32
C ARG A 9 -26.38 19.90 44.20
N TRP A 10 -27.18 18.97 43.68
CA TRP A 10 -27.40 17.66 44.30
C TRP A 10 -26.38 16.65 43.77
N PHE A 11 -25.77 15.88 44.65
CA PHE A 11 -24.91 14.74 44.34
C PHE A 11 -25.66 13.46 44.74
N PHE A 12 -25.77 12.50 43.83
CA PHE A 12 -26.10 11.12 44.19
C PHE A 12 -24.78 10.34 44.31
N VAL A 13 -24.54 9.79 45.50
CA VAL A 13 -23.41 8.91 45.82
C VAL A 13 -23.96 7.49 45.89
N LEU A 14 -23.52 6.61 45.00
CA LEU A 14 -23.71 5.16 45.14
C LEU A 14 -22.41 4.58 45.71
N ILE A 15 -22.47 4.09 46.94
CA ILE A 15 -21.35 3.49 47.66
C ILE A 15 -21.39 1.97 47.40
N PHE A 16 -20.36 1.43 46.76
CA PHE A 16 -20.05 0.00 46.79
C PHE A 16 -18.91 -0.23 47.79
N PHE A 17 -19.16 -1.05 48.81
CA PHE A 17 -18.12 -1.55 49.72
C PHE A 17 -17.59 -2.88 49.21
N GLY A 18 -16.32 -2.92 48.84
CA GLY A 18 -15.55 -4.13 48.53
C GLY A 18 -14.06 -3.79 48.50
N LEU A 19 -13.28 -4.50 49.31
CA LEU A 19 -11.93 -4.16 49.77
C LEU A 19 -10.85 -4.07 48.66
N LEU A 20 -9.96 -3.08 48.82
CA LEU A 20 -8.61 -2.87 48.26
C LEU A 20 -8.47 -2.24 46.86
N GLY A 21 -8.00 -0.98 46.82
CA GLY A 21 -7.19 -0.43 45.72
C GLY A 21 -7.70 0.85 45.06
N LEU A 22 -7.02 1.98 45.29
CA LEU A 22 -7.31 3.34 44.81
C LEU A 22 -7.02 3.55 43.31
N GLY A 23 -7.92 4.29 42.63
CA GLY A 23 -7.68 4.93 41.33
C GLY A 23 -8.95 5.59 40.78
N ILE A 24 -9.14 6.89 41.04
CA ILE A 24 -10.27 7.69 40.52
C ILE A 24 -9.89 8.22 39.13
N TYR A 25 -10.57 7.76 38.08
CA TYR A 25 -10.51 8.37 36.75
C TYR A 25 -11.72 9.30 36.56
N ILE A 26 -11.47 10.60 36.41
CA ILE A 26 -12.48 11.60 36.02
C ILE A 26 -12.36 11.79 34.52
N TRP A 27 -13.32 11.29 33.74
CA TRP A 27 -13.45 11.66 32.33
C TRP A 27 -14.53 12.74 32.19
N ARG A 28 -14.13 13.95 31.76
CA ARG A 28 -15.06 14.99 31.29
C ARG A 28 -15.21 14.83 29.78
N SER A 29 -16.37 14.37 29.34
CA SER A 29 -16.84 14.66 27.98
C SER A 29 -17.63 15.97 28.04
N SER A 30 -17.09 17.01 27.42
CA SER A 30 -17.82 18.25 27.19
C SER A 30 -18.39 18.22 25.78
N THR A 31 -19.67 17.87 25.66
CA THR A 31 -20.46 18.19 24.46
C THR A 31 -20.96 19.64 24.60
N PRO A 32 -20.71 20.54 23.63
CA PRO A 32 -21.38 21.82 23.62
C PRO A 32 -22.83 21.64 23.16
N GLN A 33 -23.78 21.93 24.04
CA GLN A 33 -25.19 22.13 23.71
C GLN A 33 -25.32 23.51 23.03
N VAL A 34 -25.49 23.54 21.71
CA VAL A 34 -25.89 24.76 21.01
C VAL A 34 -27.42 24.79 20.97
N ARG A 35 -28.00 25.84 21.56
CA ARG A 35 -29.44 26.14 21.48
C ARG A 35 -29.82 26.45 20.03
N ALA A 36 -30.92 25.85 19.57
CA ALA A 36 -31.54 26.17 18.31
C ALA A 36 -32.20 27.57 18.38
N THR A 37 -31.82 28.43 17.46
CA THR A 37 -32.64 29.56 16.99
C THR A 37 -32.63 29.48 15.47
N GLU A 38 -33.83 29.39 14.91
CA GLU A 38 -34.12 29.13 13.50
C GLU A 38 -33.58 30.23 12.59
N LEU A 39 -32.96 29.83 11.47
CA LEU A 39 -32.95 30.57 10.21
C LEU A 39 -32.81 29.56 9.07
N LEU A 40 -33.89 29.46 8.29
CA LEU A 40 -34.08 28.54 7.17
C LEU A 40 -33.01 28.76 6.09
N ALA A 41 -32.10 27.80 5.94
CA ALA A 41 -31.36 27.56 4.71
C ALA A 41 -31.66 26.11 4.28
N PRO A 42 -31.79 25.81 2.97
CA PRO A 42 -31.99 24.44 2.54
C PRO A 42 -30.74 23.64 2.89
N ALA A 43 -30.81 22.88 3.97
CA ALA A 43 -29.83 21.87 4.30
C ALA A 43 -29.90 20.82 3.18
N VAL A 44 -28.88 20.81 2.33
CA VAL A 44 -28.56 19.62 1.54
C VAL A 44 -28.31 18.52 2.56
N VAL A 45 -29.28 17.62 2.69
CA VAL A 45 -29.11 16.38 3.43
C VAL A 45 -28.07 15.58 2.67
N VAL A 46 -26.82 15.66 3.09
CA VAL A 46 -25.81 14.66 2.71
C VAL A 46 -26.13 13.43 3.57
N PRO A 47 -26.59 12.31 3.01
CA PRO A 47 -26.71 11.09 3.79
C PRO A 47 -25.28 10.58 4.09
N ALA A 48 -24.73 10.99 5.23
CA ALA A 48 -23.53 10.41 5.79
C ALA A 48 -23.92 9.15 6.57
N GLN A 49 -24.00 8.03 5.86
CA GLN A 49 -23.74 6.69 6.38
C GLN A 49 -23.61 5.73 5.20
N MET A 50 -22.46 5.76 4.54
CA MET A 50 -22.04 4.60 3.74
C MET A 50 -21.81 3.46 4.73
N SER A 51 -22.59 2.38 4.62
CA SER A 51 -22.39 1.20 5.43
C SER A 51 -20.96 0.70 5.21
N LEU A 52 -20.21 0.54 6.30
CA LEU A 52 -19.00 -0.27 6.27
C LEU A 52 -19.43 -1.66 5.81
N GLY A 53 -18.97 -2.09 4.65
CA GLY A 53 -19.16 -3.48 4.23
C GLY A 53 -18.62 -4.39 5.33
N THR A 54 -19.45 -5.31 5.81
CA THR A 54 -19.00 -6.34 6.74
C THR A 54 -18.04 -7.26 6.01
N TRP A 55 -16.83 -7.44 6.54
CA TRP A 55 -15.89 -8.43 6.01
C TRP A 55 -16.51 -9.81 6.06
N SER A 56 -16.39 -10.56 4.96
CA SER A 56 -16.66 -11.99 5.02
C SER A 56 -15.61 -12.67 5.91
N PRO A 57 -15.92 -13.84 6.50
CA PRO A 57 -14.90 -14.69 7.09
C PRO A 57 -13.77 -15.01 6.11
N PHE A 58 -12.59 -15.37 6.63
CA PHE A 58 -11.53 -15.92 5.81
C PHE A 58 -12.01 -17.14 5.05
N ALA A 59 -11.74 -17.18 3.75
CA ALA A 59 -12.05 -18.30 2.87
C ALA A 59 -10.75 -18.90 2.35
N THR A 60 -10.62 -20.22 2.45
CA THR A 60 -9.52 -20.95 1.83
C THR A 60 -9.78 -21.04 0.32
N MET A 61 -8.79 -20.62 -0.48
CA MET A 61 -8.85 -20.82 -1.92
C MET A 61 -8.32 -22.22 -2.26
N THR A 62 -9.21 -23.07 -2.75
CA THR A 62 -8.90 -24.46 -3.13
C THR A 62 -8.16 -24.53 -4.47
N GLY A 63 -7.35 -25.57 -4.70
CA GLY A 63 -6.58 -25.78 -5.93
C GLY A 63 -5.26 -26.52 -5.71
N GLN A 64 -4.50 -26.78 -6.79
CA GLN A 64 -3.26 -27.56 -6.79
C GLN A 64 -2.04 -26.83 -6.22
N ILE A 65 -2.17 -26.11 -5.11
CA ILE A 65 -1.02 -25.54 -4.41
C ILE A 65 -0.90 -26.21 -3.04
N ALA A 66 0.23 -26.90 -2.81
CA ALA A 66 0.53 -27.48 -1.50
C ALA A 66 0.76 -26.37 -0.47
N GLU A 67 1.42 -25.29 -0.88
CA GLU A 67 1.75 -24.13 -0.04
C GLU A 67 2.19 -22.93 -0.90
N ALA A 68 1.71 -21.73 -0.56
CA ALA A 68 2.21 -20.48 -1.11
C ALA A 68 3.41 -19.98 -0.28
N THR A 69 4.52 -19.65 -0.94
CA THR A 69 5.80 -19.28 -0.29
C THR A 69 6.22 -17.82 -0.55
N SER A 70 5.30 -17.00 -1.05
CA SER A 70 5.49 -15.57 -1.26
C SER A 70 4.27 -14.77 -0.82
N ALA A 71 4.44 -13.46 -0.67
CA ALA A 71 3.30 -12.56 -0.70
C ALA A 71 2.53 -12.71 -2.03
N PRO A 72 1.19 -12.66 -2.00
CA PRO A 72 0.38 -12.67 -3.22
C PRO A 72 0.43 -11.30 -3.92
N ALA A 73 0.37 -11.31 -5.25
CA ALA A 73 -0.03 -10.17 -6.05
C ALA A 73 -1.49 -10.32 -6.47
N VAL A 74 -2.24 -9.22 -6.41
CA VAL A 74 -3.63 -9.13 -6.89
C VAL A 74 -3.73 -8.03 -7.93
N VAL A 75 -4.49 -8.28 -8.99
CA VAL A 75 -4.75 -7.30 -10.04
C VAL A 75 -6.15 -7.48 -10.58
N SER A 76 -6.71 -6.40 -11.12
CA SER A 76 -7.98 -6.40 -11.84
C SER A 76 -7.84 -5.57 -13.10
N TRP A 77 -8.37 -6.06 -14.21
CA TRP A 77 -8.53 -5.30 -15.45
C TRP A 77 -9.96 -4.80 -15.68
N GLY A 78 -10.90 -5.10 -14.78
CA GLY A 78 -12.30 -4.76 -14.96
C GLY A 78 -13.22 -5.33 -13.89
N ALA A 79 -14.44 -4.79 -13.83
CA ALA A 79 -15.45 -5.21 -12.88
C ALA A 79 -15.73 -6.73 -13.00
N GLY A 80 -15.82 -7.40 -11.85
CA GLY A 80 -16.07 -8.84 -11.79
C GLY A 80 -14.86 -9.73 -12.10
N ARG A 81 -13.69 -9.14 -12.40
CA ARG A 81 -12.43 -9.85 -12.60
C ARG A 81 -11.42 -9.55 -11.50
N LEU A 82 -10.87 -10.60 -10.90
CA LEU A 82 -9.69 -10.54 -10.05
C LEU A 82 -8.72 -11.64 -10.45
N ASP A 83 -7.44 -11.36 -10.49
CA ASP A 83 -6.40 -12.34 -10.74
C ASP A 83 -5.39 -12.28 -9.59
N LEU A 84 -5.12 -13.45 -9.02
CA LEU A 84 -4.21 -13.65 -7.91
C LEU A 84 -3.01 -14.46 -8.38
N PHE A 85 -1.83 -14.02 -7.96
CA PHE A 85 -0.56 -14.63 -8.32
C PHE A 85 0.27 -14.90 -7.06
N VAL A 86 0.80 -16.11 -6.95
CA VAL A 86 1.68 -16.50 -5.84
C VAL A 86 2.81 -17.37 -6.35
N ARG A 87 3.94 -17.34 -5.66
CA ARG A 87 4.97 -18.37 -5.81
C ARG A 87 4.61 -19.58 -4.95
N GLY A 88 4.62 -20.77 -5.53
CA GLY A 88 4.44 -22.03 -4.81
C GLY A 88 5.72 -22.55 -4.14
N ARG A 89 5.62 -23.67 -3.42
CA ARG A 89 6.78 -24.33 -2.80
C ARG A 89 7.82 -24.84 -3.81
N ASN A 90 7.39 -25.20 -5.02
CA ASN A 90 8.26 -25.56 -6.13
C ASN A 90 8.86 -24.34 -6.85
N GLY A 91 8.60 -23.12 -6.36
CA GLY A 91 9.05 -21.88 -6.95
C GLY A 91 8.28 -21.44 -8.20
N GLU A 92 7.34 -22.22 -8.73
CA GLU A 92 6.55 -21.81 -9.90
C GLU A 92 5.56 -20.70 -9.56
N LEU A 93 5.20 -19.93 -10.59
CA LEU A 93 4.12 -18.96 -10.54
C LEU A 93 2.77 -19.65 -10.69
N PHE A 94 1.88 -19.45 -9.72
CA PHE A 94 0.50 -19.92 -9.76
C PHE A 94 -0.44 -18.75 -10.01
N GLN A 95 -1.51 -19.00 -10.76
CA GLN A 95 -2.63 -18.07 -10.94
C GLN A 95 -3.90 -18.68 -10.36
N ASN A 96 -4.72 -17.87 -9.70
CA ASN A 96 -6.13 -18.15 -9.45
C ASN A 96 -6.93 -16.90 -9.79
N TYR A 97 -7.94 -17.02 -10.64
CA TYR A 97 -8.70 -15.87 -11.09
C TYR A 97 -10.19 -16.05 -10.84
N ARG A 98 -10.88 -14.94 -10.63
CA ARG A 98 -12.32 -14.89 -10.43
C ARG A 98 -13.00 -14.33 -11.66
N GLU A 99 -13.94 -15.08 -12.21
CA GLU A 99 -14.74 -14.69 -13.36
C GLU A 99 -16.18 -15.18 -13.18
N ALA A 100 -17.16 -14.36 -13.57
CA ALA A 100 -18.59 -14.67 -13.38
C ALA A 100 -18.95 -15.11 -11.94
N GLY A 101 -18.24 -14.58 -10.95
CA GLY A 101 -18.44 -14.88 -9.53
C GLY A 101 -17.73 -16.14 -9.02
N GLN A 102 -17.12 -16.95 -9.89
CA GLN A 102 -16.47 -18.21 -9.57
C GLN A 102 -14.94 -18.08 -9.62
N TRP A 103 -14.23 -18.78 -8.74
CA TRP A 103 -12.78 -18.91 -8.79
C TRP A 103 -12.38 -20.08 -9.70
N SER A 104 -11.34 -19.89 -10.50
CA SER A 104 -10.78 -20.95 -11.35
C SER A 104 -10.15 -22.09 -10.55
N GLY A 105 -9.76 -21.81 -9.31
CA GLY A 105 -8.80 -22.61 -8.56
C GLY A 105 -7.37 -22.28 -8.97
N TRP A 106 -6.41 -22.64 -8.11
CA TRP A 106 -4.99 -22.45 -8.40
C TRP A 106 -4.53 -23.36 -9.54
N GLN A 107 -3.87 -22.74 -10.52
CA GLN A 107 -3.33 -23.40 -11.70
C GLN A 107 -1.97 -22.81 -12.09
N VAL A 108 -1.19 -23.57 -12.86
CA VAL A 108 0.03 -23.11 -13.52
C VAL A 108 -0.23 -23.05 -15.03
N PRO A 109 -0.51 -21.85 -15.59
CA PRO A 109 -0.57 -21.62 -17.02
C PRO A 109 0.63 -22.22 -17.77
N PRO A 110 0.46 -22.73 -19.01
CA PRO A 110 1.56 -23.34 -19.76
C PRO A 110 2.80 -22.45 -19.87
N ALA A 111 2.61 -21.14 -20.03
CA ALA A 111 3.69 -20.16 -20.11
C ALA A 111 4.48 -20.00 -18.79
N PHE A 112 3.99 -20.46 -17.65
CA PHE A 112 4.67 -20.31 -16.35
C PHE A 112 5.53 -21.53 -15.99
N ARG A 113 5.27 -22.67 -16.65
CA ARG A 113 5.88 -23.96 -16.30
C ARG A 113 7.39 -23.96 -16.47
N GLY A 114 8.08 -24.62 -15.55
CA GLY A 114 9.54 -24.80 -15.59
C GLY A 114 10.33 -23.52 -15.31
N VAL A 115 9.68 -22.49 -14.73
CA VAL A 115 10.38 -21.29 -14.24
C VAL A 115 10.30 -21.24 -12.73
N VAL A 116 11.46 -21.12 -12.09
CA VAL A 116 11.59 -21.09 -10.63
C VAL A 116 11.85 -19.66 -10.19
N LEU A 117 10.87 -19.08 -9.51
CA LEU A 117 10.92 -17.71 -9.03
C LEU A 117 11.71 -17.60 -7.72
N ARG A 118 12.55 -16.57 -7.61
CA ARG A 118 13.28 -16.20 -6.39
C ARG A 118 12.56 -15.13 -5.57
N SER A 119 11.78 -14.27 -6.20
CA SER A 119 11.01 -13.22 -5.53
C SER A 119 9.51 -13.52 -5.51
N ALA A 120 8.76 -12.75 -4.71
CA ALA A 120 7.32 -12.62 -4.91
C ALA A 120 7.03 -11.99 -6.29
N PRO A 121 5.92 -12.35 -6.95
CA PRO A 121 5.48 -11.65 -8.15
C PRO A 121 4.92 -10.27 -7.79
N THR A 122 5.05 -9.31 -8.70
CA THR A 122 4.28 -8.05 -8.69
C THR A 122 3.56 -7.90 -10.02
N CYS A 123 2.31 -7.42 -10.00
CA CYS A 123 1.47 -7.39 -11.21
C CYS A 123 0.75 -6.05 -11.36
N ALA A 124 0.55 -5.62 -12.61
CA ALA A 124 -0.24 -4.46 -12.98
C ALA A 124 -1.13 -4.77 -14.19
N SER A 125 -2.30 -4.12 -14.25
CA SER A 125 -3.16 -4.14 -15.44
C SER A 125 -3.09 -2.78 -16.11
N TRP A 126 -2.76 -2.82 -17.40
CA TRP A 126 -2.60 -1.66 -18.27
C TRP A 126 -3.70 -1.53 -19.31
N GLY A 127 -4.73 -2.36 -19.24
CA GLY A 127 -5.85 -2.34 -20.17
C GLY A 127 -6.81 -3.48 -19.89
N SER A 128 -7.99 -3.41 -20.52
CA SER A 128 -8.96 -4.50 -20.48
C SER A 128 -8.32 -5.78 -21.02
N GLN A 129 -8.45 -6.89 -20.30
CA GLN A 129 -7.86 -8.18 -20.67
C GLN A 129 -6.34 -8.11 -20.85
N ARG A 130 -5.66 -7.27 -20.07
CA ARG A 130 -4.20 -7.15 -20.06
C ARG A 130 -3.67 -7.17 -18.63
N ILE A 131 -2.74 -8.09 -18.40
CA ILE A 131 -1.95 -8.18 -17.16
C ILE A 131 -0.48 -8.28 -17.55
N SER A 132 0.35 -7.59 -16.80
CA SER A 132 1.79 -7.82 -16.75
C SER A 132 2.19 -8.14 -15.32
N CYS A 133 2.88 -9.25 -15.13
CA CYS A 133 3.47 -9.67 -13.88
C CYS A 133 4.99 -9.77 -14.04
N VAL A 134 5.74 -9.38 -13.02
CA VAL A 134 7.19 -9.48 -12.99
C VAL A 134 7.71 -10.13 -11.72
N ALA A 135 8.80 -10.87 -11.85
CA ALA A 135 9.48 -11.53 -10.75
C ALA A 135 10.96 -11.79 -11.09
N LEU A 136 11.79 -12.01 -10.08
CA LEU A 136 13.14 -12.55 -10.27
C LEU A 136 13.09 -14.06 -10.36
N ILE A 137 13.98 -14.65 -11.15
CA ILE A 137 14.22 -16.10 -11.18
C ILE A 137 15.49 -16.46 -10.40
N GLU A 138 15.66 -17.75 -10.09
CA GLU A 138 16.69 -18.25 -9.18
C GLU A 138 18.14 -18.07 -9.67
N ASP A 139 18.39 -18.27 -10.97
CA ASP A 139 19.75 -18.50 -11.47
C ASP A 139 20.54 -17.26 -11.90
N ASP A 140 19.87 -16.19 -12.36
CA ASP A 140 20.54 -15.10 -13.09
C ASP A 140 20.24 -13.69 -12.56
N ARG A 141 19.43 -13.57 -11.49
CA ARG A 141 18.93 -12.27 -10.99
C ARG A 141 18.22 -11.42 -12.06
N ALA A 142 17.83 -12.04 -13.17
CA ALA A 142 17.11 -11.38 -14.24
C ALA A 142 15.65 -11.17 -13.83
N VAL A 143 15.08 -10.11 -14.38
CA VAL A 143 13.66 -9.84 -14.26
C VAL A 143 12.94 -10.58 -15.39
N TRP A 144 11.98 -11.41 -15.03
CA TRP A 144 11.09 -12.07 -15.98
C TRP A 144 9.74 -11.37 -16.02
N HIS A 145 9.20 -11.25 -17.23
CA HIS A 145 7.89 -10.69 -17.50
C HIS A 145 6.95 -11.79 -17.97
N PHE A 146 5.83 -11.94 -17.26
CA PHE A 146 4.74 -12.83 -17.60
C PHE A 146 3.53 -11.98 -17.95
N TYR A 147 2.98 -12.11 -19.14
CA TYR A 147 1.91 -11.23 -19.60
C TYR A 147 0.76 -11.97 -20.26
N TYR A 148 -0.43 -11.43 -20.05
CA TYR A 148 -1.66 -11.86 -20.69
C TYR A 148 -2.07 -10.82 -21.72
N ASP A 149 -2.19 -11.24 -22.98
CA ASP A 149 -2.50 -10.39 -24.13
C ASP A 149 -3.98 -10.42 -24.54
N GLY A 150 -4.85 -10.93 -23.66
CA GLY A 150 -6.28 -11.11 -23.93
C GLY A 150 -6.61 -12.42 -24.66
N GLN A 151 -5.61 -13.18 -25.08
CA GLN A 151 -5.79 -14.50 -25.68
C GLN A 151 -5.06 -15.56 -24.85
N ALA A 152 -3.77 -15.36 -24.62
CA ALA A 152 -2.92 -16.32 -23.95
C ALA A 152 -1.94 -15.65 -23.00
N TRP A 153 -1.42 -16.47 -22.09
CA TRP A 153 -0.23 -16.11 -21.33
C TRP A 153 1.01 -16.34 -22.18
N ALA A 154 1.94 -15.41 -22.11
CA ALA A 154 3.29 -15.51 -22.64
C ALA A 154 4.30 -15.04 -21.59
N ARG A 155 5.58 -15.28 -21.85
CA ARG A 155 6.69 -14.83 -21.00
C ARG A 155 7.89 -14.42 -21.81
N GLU A 156 8.68 -13.50 -21.26
CA GLU A 156 9.95 -13.06 -21.81
C GLU A 156 10.92 -12.69 -20.68
N SER A 157 12.22 -12.82 -20.93
CA SER A 157 13.23 -12.28 -20.02
C SER A 157 13.45 -10.81 -20.35
N LEU A 158 13.40 -9.95 -19.35
CA LEU A 158 13.82 -8.55 -19.46
C LEU A 158 15.31 -8.39 -19.19
N GLY A 159 16.02 -9.47 -18.81
CA GLY A 159 17.41 -9.44 -18.39
C GLY A 159 17.62 -8.64 -17.10
N GLY A 160 18.82 -8.05 -16.97
CA GLY A 160 19.24 -7.26 -15.82
C GLY A 160 19.94 -8.07 -14.72
N ASP A 161 20.43 -7.37 -13.69
CA ASP A 161 21.04 -7.93 -12.47
C ASP A 161 20.42 -7.23 -11.25
N ALA A 162 19.24 -7.70 -10.88
CA ALA A 162 18.45 -7.15 -9.78
C ALA A 162 18.68 -7.95 -8.49
N TRP A 163 19.00 -7.26 -7.39
CA TRP A 163 19.11 -7.90 -6.08
C TRP A 163 17.82 -7.78 -5.26
N SER A 164 16.90 -6.91 -5.66
CA SER A 164 15.59 -6.74 -5.03
C SER A 164 14.45 -7.28 -5.90
N ALA A 165 13.33 -7.63 -5.26
CA ALA A 165 12.09 -7.87 -6.00
C ALA A 165 11.72 -6.65 -6.89
N PRO A 166 11.18 -6.88 -8.10
CA PRO A 166 10.75 -5.80 -8.98
C PRO A 166 9.41 -5.20 -8.55
N THR A 167 9.19 -3.95 -8.93
CA THR A 167 7.87 -3.30 -8.91
C THR A 167 7.45 -2.98 -10.34
N ILE A 168 6.16 -3.14 -10.65
CA ILE A 168 5.57 -2.79 -11.94
C ILE A 168 4.37 -1.86 -11.73
N VAL A 169 4.28 -0.82 -12.55
CA VAL A 169 3.20 0.16 -12.51
C VAL A 169 2.65 0.41 -13.91
N SER A 170 1.37 0.78 -14.00
CA SER A 170 0.72 1.22 -15.24
C SER A 170 0.16 2.63 -15.05
N PRO A 171 0.87 3.68 -15.48
CA PRO A 171 0.41 5.07 -15.36
C PRO A 171 -0.72 5.38 -16.34
N GLN A 172 -0.68 4.81 -17.54
CA GLN A 172 -1.63 5.02 -18.63
C GLN A 172 -2.00 3.70 -19.30
N PRO A 173 -3.14 3.64 -20.02
CA PRO A 173 -3.43 2.52 -20.90
C PRO A 173 -2.25 2.25 -21.84
N ASP A 174 -2.01 0.97 -22.12
CA ASP A 174 -0.96 0.51 -23.04
C ASP A 174 0.48 0.85 -22.62
N GLN A 175 0.68 1.28 -21.38
CA GLN A 175 1.98 1.59 -20.81
C GLN A 175 2.17 0.87 -19.48
N VAL A 176 3.34 0.24 -19.33
CA VAL A 176 3.85 -0.24 -18.05
C VAL A 176 5.31 0.13 -17.89
N ALA A 177 5.74 0.26 -16.64
CA ALA A 177 7.14 0.44 -16.31
C ALA A 177 7.52 -0.48 -15.15
N VAL A 178 8.72 -1.04 -15.25
CA VAL A 178 9.30 -1.96 -14.27
C VAL A 178 10.49 -1.29 -13.64
N PHE A 179 10.63 -1.40 -12.31
CA PHE A 179 11.76 -0.87 -11.58
C PHE A 179 12.33 -1.90 -10.61
N VAL A 180 13.64 -1.88 -10.45
CA VAL A 180 14.41 -2.78 -9.57
C VAL A 180 15.53 -2.02 -8.88
N ALA A 181 15.93 -2.51 -7.71
CA ALA A 181 17.25 -2.18 -7.19
C ALA A 181 18.27 -3.16 -7.77
N GLY A 182 19.28 -2.62 -8.43
CA GLY A 182 20.35 -3.38 -9.10
C GLY A 182 21.73 -3.08 -8.52
N ALA A 183 22.77 -3.56 -9.21
CA ALA A 183 24.16 -3.44 -8.79
C ALA A 183 24.54 -2.02 -8.31
N GLY A 184 25.32 -1.95 -7.24
CA GLY A 184 25.74 -0.69 -6.61
C GLY A 184 24.66 0.03 -5.80
N GLY A 185 23.52 -0.62 -5.53
CA GLY A 185 22.41 0.00 -4.80
C GLY A 185 21.73 1.09 -5.63
N ARG A 186 21.59 0.89 -6.94
CA ARG A 186 21.02 1.89 -7.86
C ARG A 186 19.63 1.47 -8.31
N LEU A 187 18.77 2.44 -8.60
CA LEU A 187 17.46 2.21 -9.20
C LEU A 187 17.60 2.07 -10.70
N TYR A 188 17.18 0.93 -11.24
CA TYR A 188 17.06 0.72 -12.68
C TYR A 188 15.58 0.63 -13.06
N GLY A 189 15.25 1.07 -14.25
CA GLY A 189 13.90 0.87 -14.79
C GLY A 189 13.84 0.72 -16.30
N ARG A 190 12.75 0.10 -16.76
CA ARG A 190 12.46 -0.19 -18.16
C ARG A 190 10.99 0.10 -18.43
N GLY A 191 10.70 0.78 -19.54
CA GLY A 191 9.35 1.13 -19.96
C GLY A 191 8.89 0.25 -21.11
N TRP A 192 7.59 -0.04 -21.16
CA TRP A 192 6.94 -0.69 -22.30
C TRP A 192 6.04 0.31 -23.02
N VAL A 193 6.13 0.28 -24.34
CA VAL A 193 5.13 0.78 -25.28
C VAL A 193 4.70 -0.36 -26.19
N PRO A 194 3.53 -0.27 -26.85
CA PRO A 194 3.05 -1.34 -27.74
C PRO A 194 4.13 -1.81 -28.72
N GLY A 195 4.60 -3.04 -28.50
CA GLY A 195 5.53 -3.75 -29.38
C GLY A 195 6.99 -3.79 -28.93
N ARG A 196 7.41 -3.02 -27.90
CA ARG A 196 8.78 -3.15 -27.36
C ARG A 196 8.99 -2.59 -25.95
N TRP A 197 9.96 -3.18 -25.26
CA TRP A 197 10.56 -2.60 -24.06
C TRP A 197 11.73 -1.66 -24.44
N SER A 198 11.88 -0.55 -23.71
CA SER A 198 13.07 0.33 -23.75
C SER A 198 14.33 -0.42 -23.34
N GLU A 199 15.53 0.16 -23.34
CA GLU A 199 16.66 -0.42 -22.59
C GLU A 199 16.50 -0.19 -21.06
N TRP A 200 17.30 -0.88 -20.24
CA TRP A 200 17.40 -0.58 -18.81
C TRP A 200 18.07 0.78 -18.62
N ILE A 201 17.41 1.67 -17.90
CA ILE A 201 17.90 3.01 -17.58
C ILE A 201 18.29 3.05 -16.11
N ASP A 202 19.51 3.53 -15.85
CA ASP A 202 20.04 3.76 -14.53
C ASP A 202 19.63 5.16 -14.04
N PHE A 203 18.83 5.21 -12.98
CA PHE A 203 18.41 6.45 -12.34
C PHE A 203 19.24 6.79 -11.10
N GLY A 204 20.30 6.04 -10.82
CA GLY A 204 21.22 6.26 -9.71
C GLY A 204 20.63 5.95 -8.33
N GLY A 205 21.11 6.69 -7.33
CA GLY A 205 20.68 6.55 -5.94
C GLY A 205 21.57 5.65 -5.09
N GLU A 206 21.23 5.58 -3.81
CA GLU A 206 21.89 4.76 -2.78
C GLU A 206 20.84 3.93 -2.03
N LEU A 207 20.30 2.93 -2.72
CA LEU A 207 19.20 2.09 -2.25
C LEU A 207 19.68 1.04 -1.26
N ARG A 208 18.93 0.91 -0.16
CA ARG A 208 19.02 -0.20 0.80
C ARG A 208 17.80 -1.13 0.73
N SER A 209 16.78 -0.77 -0.03
CA SER A 209 15.56 -1.56 -0.17
C SER A 209 15.14 -1.75 -1.63
N ALA A 210 14.20 -2.68 -1.84
CA ALA A 210 13.40 -2.69 -3.06
C ALA A 210 12.69 -1.32 -3.25
N PRO A 211 12.46 -0.89 -4.51
CA PRO A 211 11.65 0.28 -4.78
C PRO A 211 10.15 -0.03 -4.63
N ALA A 212 9.41 0.95 -4.11
CA ALA A 212 7.97 1.00 -4.19
C ALA A 212 7.55 2.15 -5.09
N CYS A 213 7.05 1.83 -6.28
CA CYS A 213 6.64 2.83 -7.25
C CYS A 213 5.12 2.93 -7.30
N ALA A 214 4.61 4.16 -7.41
CA ALA A 214 3.20 4.45 -7.60
C ALA A 214 3.04 5.48 -8.71
N ALA A 215 1.93 5.39 -9.44
CA ALA A 215 1.57 6.35 -10.49
C ALA A 215 0.08 6.70 -10.39
N TYR A 216 -0.25 7.93 -10.77
CA TYR A 216 -1.63 8.35 -10.92
C TYR A 216 -2.14 7.87 -12.28
N ARG A 217 -3.37 7.34 -12.32
CA ARG A 217 -4.03 7.02 -13.59
C ARG A 217 -4.16 8.29 -14.42
N GLY A 218 -3.60 8.28 -15.63
CA GLY A 218 -3.65 9.40 -16.57
C GLY A 218 -2.52 10.41 -16.44
N ASP A 219 -1.62 10.27 -15.47
CA ASP A 219 -0.38 11.03 -15.40
C ASP A 219 0.75 10.28 -16.13
N GLN A 220 1.78 11.00 -16.57
CA GLN A 220 3.01 10.47 -17.13
C GLN A 220 4.13 10.38 -16.10
N VAL A 221 3.87 10.74 -14.83
CA VAL A 221 4.87 10.68 -13.77
C VAL A 221 4.67 9.47 -12.88
N ILE A 222 5.74 8.70 -12.73
CA ILE A 222 5.88 7.61 -11.78
C ILE A 222 6.73 8.10 -10.61
N HIS A 223 6.27 7.86 -9.39
CA HIS A 223 7.01 8.18 -8.18
C HIS A 223 7.52 6.89 -7.53
N CYS A 224 8.83 6.71 -7.56
CA CYS A 224 9.50 5.58 -6.90
C CYS A 224 10.08 6.03 -5.56
N PHE A 225 9.72 5.31 -4.50
CA PHE A 225 10.19 5.53 -3.14
C PHE A 225 11.11 4.38 -2.73
N VAL A 226 12.20 4.72 -2.06
CA VAL A 226 13.21 3.76 -1.59
C VAL A 226 13.65 4.13 -0.20
N THR A 227 13.98 3.13 0.63
CA THR A 227 14.77 3.37 1.83
C THR A 227 16.23 3.43 1.42
N ASN A 228 16.89 4.55 1.68
CA ASN A 228 18.28 4.77 1.31
C ASN A 228 19.27 4.18 2.35
N THR A 229 20.56 4.27 2.07
CA THR A 229 21.67 3.87 2.95
C THR A 229 21.64 4.56 4.32
N GLN A 230 21.16 5.80 4.37
CA GLN A 230 20.95 6.59 5.59
C GLN A 230 19.63 6.27 6.30
N ARG A 231 18.90 5.24 5.85
CA ARG A 231 17.63 4.80 6.46
C ARG A 231 16.52 5.84 6.39
N SER A 232 16.62 6.77 5.45
CA SER A 232 15.59 7.76 5.11
C SER A 232 14.81 7.30 3.88
N ILE A 233 13.61 7.84 3.66
CA ILE A 233 12.85 7.59 2.44
C ILE A 233 13.22 8.62 1.39
N SER A 234 13.78 8.16 0.27
CA SER A 234 14.09 8.99 -0.90
C SER A 234 13.11 8.70 -2.03
N ARG A 235 12.70 9.76 -2.72
CA ARG A 235 11.80 9.74 -3.86
C ARG A 235 12.56 10.09 -5.13
N GLN A 236 12.27 9.39 -6.20
CA GLN A 236 12.63 9.77 -7.56
C GLN A 236 11.37 9.85 -8.41
N ALA A 237 11.11 11.01 -9.02
CA ALA A 237 10.08 11.12 -10.05
C ALA A 237 10.67 10.76 -11.40
N ILE A 238 9.94 9.94 -12.14
CA ILE A 238 10.32 9.38 -13.43
C ILE A 238 9.19 9.69 -14.41
N LEU A 239 9.49 10.52 -15.41
CA LEU A 239 8.58 10.79 -16.50
C LEU A 239 8.67 9.62 -17.49
N ILE A 240 7.51 9.07 -17.87
CA ILE A 240 7.37 8.15 -19.01
C ILE A 240 6.76 8.89 -20.19
N ASP A 241 7.54 9.03 -21.26
CA ASP A 241 7.10 9.63 -22.52
C ASP A 241 7.34 8.63 -23.66
N GLY A 242 6.28 7.90 -24.00
CA GLY A 242 6.39 6.71 -24.84
C GLY A 242 7.37 5.72 -24.21
N GLU A 243 8.45 5.41 -24.95
CA GLU A 243 9.48 4.48 -24.50
C GLU A 243 10.56 5.13 -23.61
N ARG A 244 10.59 6.47 -23.53
CA ARG A 244 11.65 7.19 -22.82
C ARG A 244 11.26 7.34 -21.37
N LEU A 245 12.11 6.81 -20.50
CA LEU A 245 12.05 7.13 -19.08
C LEU A 245 13.10 8.20 -18.75
N SER A 246 12.72 9.24 -18.02
CA SER A 246 13.66 10.27 -17.57
C SER A 246 13.45 10.59 -16.08
N GLY A 247 14.54 10.52 -15.32
CA GLY A 247 14.54 10.81 -13.89
C GLY A 247 14.76 12.29 -13.61
N SER A 248 14.11 12.78 -12.56
CA SER A 248 14.29 14.15 -12.04
C SER A 248 15.38 14.27 -10.97
N GLY A 249 16.02 13.15 -10.60
CA GLY A 249 16.93 13.05 -9.46
C GLY A 249 16.21 12.69 -8.16
N TYR A 250 17.01 12.39 -7.13
CA TYR A 250 16.52 12.01 -5.81
C TYR A 250 16.23 13.21 -4.93
N VAL A 251 15.10 13.14 -4.21
CA VAL A 251 14.79 14.01 -3.08
C VAL A 251 14.52 13.14 -1.86
N THR A 252 15.21 13.40 -0.76
CA THR A 252 14.92 12.74 0.52
C THR A 252 13.76 13.44 1.20
N LEU A 253 12.72 12.69 1.54
CA LEU A 253 11.59 13.20 2.29
C LEU A 253 12.02 13.60 3.69
N ALA A 254 11.34 14.58 4.28
CA ALA A 254 11.60 14.94 5.66
C ALA A 254 11.31 13.74 6.59
N MET A 255 12.28 13.37 7.42
CA MET A 255 12.24 12.18 8.28
C MET A 255 12.06 12.56 9.75
N HIS A 256 10.93 13.22 10.06
CA HIS A 256 10.58 13.57 11.44
C HIS A 256 9.11 13.28 11.76
N GLU A 257 8.86 12.94 13.02
CA GLU A 257 7.52 12.87 13.60
C GLU A 257 6.96 14.28 13.87
N ALA A 258 5.65 14.37 14.10
CA ALA A 258 4.99 15.62 14.48
C ALA A 258 5.55 16.26 15.78
N ASN A 259 6.18 15.47 16.65
CA ASN A 259 6.85 15.95 17.86
C ASN A 259 8.31 16.41 17.63
N GLY A 260 8.82 16.33 16.39
CA GLY A 260 10.18 16.72 16.01
C GLY A 260 11.23 15.62 16.12
N ASN A 261 10.88 14.41 16.58
CA ASN A 261 11.83 13.30 16.65
C ASN A 261 12.25 12.84 15.26
N SER A 262 13.54 12.59 15.06
CA SER A 262 14.06 12.02 13.82
C SER A 262 13.67 10.55 13.67
N LEU A 263 13.37 10.14 12.43
CA LEU A 263 12.95 8.79 12.10
C LEU A 263 13.97 8.07 11.22
N MET A 264 14.16 6.78 11.50
CA MET A 264 14.94 5.86 10.67
C MET A 264 14.09 4.65 10.32
N MET A 265 14.04 4.32 9.04
CA MET A 265 13.28 3.18 8.52
C MET A 265 14.16 1.93 8.43
N ALA A 266 13.54 0.78 8.66
CA ALA A 266 14.16 -0.54 8.59
C ALA A 266 13.67 -1.34 7.37
N SER A 267 12.46 -1.06 6.89
CA SER A 267 11.86 -1.79 5.78
C SER A 267 12.00 -1.06 4.45
N ALA A 268 11.67 -1.75 3.36
CA ALA A 268 11.25 -1.06 2.13
C ALA A 268 9.97 -0.24 2.41
N PRO A 269 9.75 0.87 1.69
CA PRO A 269 8.45 1.54 1.74
C PRO A 269 7.39 0.70 1.02
N ALA A 270 6.12 0.91 1.36
CA ALA A 270 4.97 0.64 0.51
C ALA A 270 4.41 1.98 0.01
N ALA A 271 4.12 2.07 -1.28
CA ALA A 271 3.61 3.28 -1.92
C ALA A 271 2.33 2.97 -2.69
N LEU A 272 1.29 3.78 -2.49
CA LEU A 272 0.00 3.60 -3.13
C LEU A 272 -0.57 4.96 -3.57
N ALA A 273 -1.02 5.06 -4.82
CA ALA A 273 -1.79 6.21 -5.27
C ALA A 273 -3.22 6.15 -4.67
N ILE A 274 -3.60 7.20 -3.93
CA ILE A 274 -4.85 7.25 -3.14
C ILE A 274 -5.81 8.35 -3.61
N GLY A 275 -5.44 9.01 -4.70
CA GLY A 275 -6.16 10.11 -5.31
C GLY A 275 -5.24 10.91 -6.23
N PRO A 276 -5.78 11.89 -6.97
CA PRO A 276 -4.99 12.77 -7.82
C PRO A 276 -3.91 13.46 -6.99
N ASN A 277 -2.66 13.37 -7.44
CA ASN A 277 -1.51 14.00 -6.77
C ASN A 277 -1.34 13.61 -5.30
N ARG A 278 -1.83 12.45 -4.85
CA ARG A 278 -1.60 11.96 -3.48
C ARG A 278 -1.16 10.51 -3.44
N ILE A 279 -0.03 10.26 -2.79
CA ILE A 279 0.52 8.92 -2.58
C ILE A 279 0.64 8.65 -1.08
N ALA A 280 0.03 7.56 -0.63
CA ALA A 280 0.29 6.99 0.69
C ALA A 280 1.67 6.38 0.70
N ILE A 281 2.45 6.62 1.75
CA ILE A 281 3.74 5.98 1.96
C ILE A 281 3.76 5.40 3.35
N LEU A 282 4.07 4.11 3.45
CA LEU A 282 4.15 3.39 4.72
C LEU A 282 5.51 2.71 4.85
N ALA A 283 6.10 2.72 6.04
CA ALA A 283 7.36 2.05 6.32
C ALA A 283 7.46 1.64 7.79
N LEU A 284 8.20 0.58 8.07
CA LEU A 284 8.50 0.10 9.42
C LEU A 284 9.84 0.66 9.88
N ASN A 285 9.93 1.02 11.16
CA ASN A 285 11.20 1.30 11.82
C ASN A 285 11.81 0.02 12.43
N ASP A 286 12.94 0.15 13.13
CA ASP A 286 13.61 -0.98 13.80
C ASP A 286 12.76 -1.68 14.86
N ALA A 287 11.89 -0.91 15.54
CA ALA A 287 10.96 -1.44 16.53
C ALA A 287 9.73 -2.11 15.90
N GLN A 288 9.71 -2.32 14.57
CA GLN A 288 8.57 -2.84 13.82
C GLN A 288 7.29 -1.99 14.02
N LYS A 289 7.46 -0.70 14.33
CA LYS A 289 6.38 0.27 14.38
C LYS A 289 6.15 0.81 12.99
N LEU A 290 4.89 0.83 12.57
CA LEU A 290 4.45 1.33 11.29
C LEU A 290 4.31 2.83 11.35
N PHE A 291 4.93 3.50 10.40
CA PHE A 291 4.76 4.91 10.15
C PHE A 291 4.12 5.11 8.78
N GLN A 292 3.28 6.13 8.69
CA GLN A 292 2.62 6.54 7.46
C GLN A 292 2.81 8.03 7.21
N THR A 293 2.79 8.41 5.94
CA THR A 293 2.64 9.79 5.51
C THR A 293 1.93 9.84 4.15
N THR A 294 1.49 11.04 3.76
CA THR A 294 0.93 11.30 2.42
C THR A 294 1.82 12.29 1.69
N TRP A 295 2.40 11.86 0.57
CA TRP A 295 3.08 12.75 -0.35
C TRP A 295 2.07 13.38 -1.31
N ALA A 296 2.05 14.71 -1.37
CA ALA A 296 1.12 15.47 -2.21
C ALA A 296 1.80 16.61 -2.99
N GLY A 297 2.95 16.31 -3.62
CA GLY A 297 3.73 17.28 -4.40
C GLY A 297 4.72 18.12 -3.58
N ARG A 298 4.81 17.92 -2.26
CA ARG A 298 5.80 18.56 -1.39
C ARG A 298 6.59 17.50 -0.64
N ASP A 299 7.92 17.63 -0.65
CA ASP A 299 8.82 16.65 -0.03
C ASP A 299 9.02 16.89 1.48
N ASN A 300 8.60 18.06 2.00
CA ASN A 300 8.48 18.30 3.44
C ASN A 300 7.20 17.66 3.98
N VAL A 301 7.31 16.40 4.36
CA VAL A 301 6.21 15.57 4.88
C VAL A 301 6.33 15.38 6.39
N THR A 302 5.21 15.11 7.05
CA THR A 302 5.19 14.72 8.46
C THR A 302 4.79 13.26 8.56
N TRP A 303 5.55 12.48 9.31
CA TRP A 303 5.26 11.08 9.57
C TRP A 303 4.42 10.91 10.82
N GLN A 304 3.48 9.97 10.77
CA GLN A 304 2.62 9.63 11.89
C GLN A 304 2.70 8.13 12.15
N PRO A 305 2.71 7.69 13.42
CA PRO A 305 2.56 6.27 13.71
C PRO A 305 1.18 5.80 13.24
N ALA A 306 1.14 4.63 12.61
CA ALA A 306 -0.10 4.02 12.13
C ALA A 306 -0.58 2.92 13.07
N ASN A 307 0.29 2.07 13.63
CA ASN A 307 -0.14 1.01 14.54
C ASN A 307 -0.09 1.41 16.03
N GLU A 308 -1.09 0.96 16.79
CA GLU A 308 -1.10 1.05 18.26
C GLU A 308 -0.40 -0.18 18.86
N ASN A 309 0.80 0.02 19.40
CA ASN A 309 1.52 -0.87 20.34
C ASN A 309 1.80 -2.33 19.94
N LEU A 310 1.34 -2.82 18.78
CA LEU A 310 1.60 -4.17 18.29
C LEU A 310 2.62 -4.14 17.14
N PRO A 311 3.83 -4.68 17.32
CA PRO A 311 4.82 -4.74 16.25
C PRO A 311 4.32 -5.59 15.09
N LEU A 312 4.60 -5.15 13.86
CA LEU A 312 4.21 -5.87 12.65
C LEU A 312 5.33 -6.79 12.16
N ALA A 313 4.97 -7.97 11.66
CA ALA A 313 5.89 -8.91 11.03
C ALA A 313 6.08 -8.63 9.53
N THR A 314 5.21 -7.83 8.92
CA THR A 314 5.27 -7.50 7.48
C THR A 314 4.95 -6.03 7.25
N ILE A 315 5.50 -5.47 6.18
CA ILE A 315 5.04 -4.19 5.64
C ILE A 315 3.57 -4.35 5.20
N PRO A 316 2.69 -3.37 5.41
CA PRO A 316 1.31 -3.45 4.96
C PRO A 316 1.19 -3.48 3.44
N SER A 317 0.23 -4.27 2.94
CA SER A 317 -0.30 -4.17 1.58
C SER A 317 -1.56 -3.31 1.60
N CYS A 318 -1.61 -2.27 0.79
CA CYS A 318 -2.67 -1.27 0.83
C CYS A 318 -3.43 -1.22 -0.48
N THR A 319 -4.74 -0.97 -0.39
CA THR A 319 -5.62 -0.73 -1.53
C THR A 319 -6.55 0.45 -1.26
N SER A 320 -7.01 1.12 -2.31
CA SER A 320 -8.00 2.18 -2.21
C SER A 320 -9.33 1.67 -2.75
N THR A 321 -10.34 1.60 -1.87
CA THR A 321 -11.69 1.16 -2.23
C THR A 321 -12.54 2.29 -2.80
N THR A 322 -12.24 3.54 -2.41
CA THR A 322 -12.79 4.79 -2.94
C THR A 322 -11.76 5.92 -2.83
N PRO A 323 -11.82 6.98 -3.66
CA PRO A 323 -10.93 8.12 -3.52
C PRO A 323 -10.90 8.67 -2.08
N GLY A 324 -9.71 8.75 -1.48
CA GLY A 324 -9.54 9.23 -0.11
C GLY A 324 -9.65 8.17 1.00
N ARG A 325 -10.09 6.94 0.68
CA ARG A 325 -10.05 5.80 1.60
C ARG A 325 -8.97 4.82 1.19
N THR A 326 -8.15 4.42 2.15
CA THR A 326 -7.12 3.39 1.98
C THR A 326 -7.26 2.34 3.06
N ASP A 327 -7.42 1.09 2.66
CA ASP A 327 -7.44 -0.06 3.54
C ASP A 327 -6.09 -0.78 3.43
N CYS A 328 -5.37 -0.91 4.54
CA CYS A 328 -4.04 -1.50 4.60
C CYS A 328 -4.02 -2.76 5.48
N PHE A 329 -3.38 -3.82 5.02
CA PHE A 329 -3.35 -5.12 5.70
C PHE A 329 -1.91 -5.54 5.99
N ALA A 330 -1.62 -5.89 7.24
CA ALA A 330 -0.31 -6.38 7.64
C ALA A 330 -0.45 -7.54 8.62
N ARG A 331 0.57 -8.40 8.71
CA ARG A 331 0.64 -9.44 9.72
C ARG A 331 1.26 -8.88 10.99
N ALA A 332 0.63 -9.11 12.14
CA ALA A 332 1.23 -8.80 13.43
C ALA A 332 2.32 -9.83 13.79
N SER A 333 3.21 -9.47 14.71
CA SER A 333 4.27 -10.37 15.20
C SER A 333 3.75 -11.63 15.87
N ASP A 334 2.53 -11.60 16.43
CA ASP A 334 1.87 -12.68 17.15
C ASP A 334 0.96 -13.55 16.24
N SER A 335 1.03 -13.37 14.92
CA SER A 335 0.35 -14.13 13.85
C SER A 335 -1.09 -13.79 13.41
N PRO A 336 -1.89 -12.88 14.02
CA PRO A 336 -3.11 -12.40 13.38
C PRO A 336 -2.78 -11.44 12.22
N MET A 337 -3.65 -11.40 11.20
CA MET A 337 -3.68 -10.27 10.26
C MET A 337 -4.43 -9.11 10.92
N LEU A 338 -3.84 -7.91 10.83
CA LEU A 338 -4.42 -6.66 11.29
C LEU A 338 -4.88 -5.81 10.10
N ASN A 339 -5.95 -5.05 10.29
CA ASN A 339 -6.45 -4.09 9.33
C ASN A 339 -6.24 -2.66 9.82
N ALA A 340 -5.36 -1.94 9.15
CA ALA A 340 -5.19 -0.52 9.35
C ALA A 340 -6.22 0.26 8.52
N PHE A 341 -7.24 0.80 9.19
CA PHE A 341 -8.15 1.79 8.61
C PHE A 341 -7.61 3.20 8.85
N GLY A 342 -7.48 3.98 7.77
CA GLY A 342 -7.24 5.41 7.86
C GLY A 342 -8.04 6.13 6.80
N ASP A 343 -9.03 6.92 7.22
CA ASP A 343 -9.52 8.02 6.38
C ASP A 343 -8.33 8.96 6.19
N MET A 344 -7.76 9.01 4.98
CA MET A 344 -6.60 9.86 4.70
C MET A 344 -6.99 11.34 4.48
N LEU A 345 -8.10 11.75 5.08
CA LEU A 345 -8.48 13.13 5.31
C LEU A 345 -8.97 13.22 6.77
N GLN A 346 -8.18 13.88 7.61
CA GLN A 346 -8.38 14.23 9.03
C GLN A 346 -7.84 13.24 10.09
N THR A 347 -6.62 13.53 10.54
CA THR A 347 -6.14 13.61 11.94
C THR A 347 -6.50 12.57 13.01
N SER A 348 -7.16 11.45 12.74
CA SER A 348 -7.43 10.44 13.80
C SER A 348 -7.65 9.01 13.31
N GLY A 349 -6.96 8.57 12.25
CA GLY A 349 -7.07 7.19 11.76
C GLY A 349 -6.44 6.18 12.71
N THR A 350 -7.27 5.56 13.57
CA THR A 350 -6.89 4.43 14.43
C THR A 350 -6.92 3.14 13.61
N VAL A 351 -5.81 2.40 13.62
CA VAL A 351 -5.73 1.03 13.11
C VAL A 351 -6.47 0.11 14.07
N ARG A 352 -7.38 -0.73 13.56
CA ARG A 352 -8.18 -1.65 14.38
C ARG A 352 -7.82 -3.10 14.16
#